data_AF-A0A3C0NND0-F1
#
_entry.id   AF-A0A3C0NND0-F1
#
_cell.length_a   1.000
_cell.length_b   1.000
_cell.length_c   1.000
_cell.angle_alpha   90.00
_cell.angle_beta   90.00
_cell.angle_gamma   90.00
#
_symmetry.space_group_name_H-M   'P 1'
#
loop_
_entity.id
_entity.type
_entity.pdbx_description
1 polymer ?
#
loop_
_entity_poly.entity_id
_entity_poly.type
_entity_poly.pdbx_seq_one_letter_code
_entity_poly.pdbx_strand_id
1 'polypeptide(L)'
;MKSRALLLSLALLFTLAANLNLVCRVGVNGNWDGTVYSLGDARRAELAAAAAAEEILPRRARMPEIEHRVSLSFRPPCGSSRQLSARILAEVPGVSPLYAVRAAGRSFGVVADRDKLEERLRAALYVSMPRKAVRAEYDEGIELVPVYGRSGSAISPSEMARAVSGVVPAVFLDAEGKRIA
;
A
#
# COMPACT_ATOMS: atom_id res chain seq x y z
N MET A 1 -37.25 45.82 15.26
CA MET A 1 -37.15 44.76 14.21
C MET A 1 -35.77 44.66 13.57
N LYS A 2 -35.06 45.76 13.27
CA LYS A 2 -33.72 45.74 12.62
C LYS A 2 -32.61 45.03 13.44
N SER A 3 -32.59 45.17 14.76
CA SER A 3 -31.55 44.53 15.61
C SER A 3 -31.64 43.01 15.64
N ARG A 4 -32.86 42.45 15.67
CA ARG A 4 -33.09 41.00 15.65
C ARG A 4 -32.67 40.39 14.31
N ALA A 5 -32.97 41.06 13.19
CA ALA A 5 -32.55 40.62 11.87
C ALA A 5 -31.01 40.63 11.71
N LEU A 6 -30.35 41.66 12.24
CA LEU A 6 -28.89 41.78 12.20
C LEU A 6 -28.19 40.73 13.06
N LEU A 7 -28.72 40.44 14.25
CA LEU A 7 -28.24 39.34 15.11
C LEU A 7 -28.42 37.98 14.42
N LEU A 8 -29.55 37.77 13.75
CA LEU A 8 -29.82 36.51 13.04
C LEU A 8 -28.88 36.33 11.85
N SER A 9 -28.60 37.38 11.08
CA SER A 9 -27.60 37.33 10.00
C SER A 9 -26.19 37.06 10.52
N LEU A 10 -25.82 37.66 11.67
CA LEU A 10 -24.52 37.47 12.28
C LEU A 10 -24.36 36.03 12.80
N ALA A 11 -25.40 35.50 13.45
CA ALA A 11 -25.44 34.10 13.89
C ALA A 11 -25.31 33.15 12.70
N LEU A 12 -26.01 33.43 11.59
CA LEU A 12 -25.90 32.63 10.36
C LEU A 12 -24.47 32.63 9.81
N LEU A 13 -23.82 33.80 9.74
CA LEU A 13 -22.43 33.93 9.30
C LEU A 13 -21.45 33.16 10.21
N PHE A 14 -21.63 33.25 11.53
CA PHE A 14 -20.82 32.47 12.47
C PHE A 14 -21.02 30.97 12.30
N THR A 15 -22.26 30.52 12.12
CA THR A 15 -22.52 29.10 11.83
C THR A 15 -21.91 28.67 10.50
N LEU A 16 -21.97 29.52 9.47
CA LEU A 16 -21.37 29.23 8.17
C LEU A 16 -19.84 29.10 8.30
N ALA A 17 -19.20 30.07 8.96
CA ALA A 17 -17.76 30.09 9.18
C ALA A 17 -17.28 28.92 10.05
N ALA A 18 -18.02 28.56 11.10
CA ALA A 18 -17.68 27.43 11.97
C ALA A 18 -17.78 26.06 11.28
N ASN A 19 -18.55 25.96 10.18
CA ASN A 19 -18.71 24.73 9.40
C ASN A 19 -17.83 24.70 8.13
N LEU A 20 -17.03 25.75 7.89
CA LEU A 20 -16.08 25.78 6.78
C LEU A 20 -14.76 25.14 7.19
N ASN A 21 -14.36 24.12 6.45
CA ASN A 21 -13.09 23.44 6.59
C ASN A 21 -12.13 23.96 5.52
N LEU A 22 -10.90 24.29 5.94
CA LEU A 22 -9.81 24.55 5.00
C LEU A 22 -9.28 23.22 4.48
N VAL A 23 -9.40 23.01 3.18
CA VAL A 23 -9.06 21.75 2.55
C VAL A 23 -8.08 21.92 1.40
N CYS A 24 -7.33 20.86 1.12
CA CYS A 24 -6.30 20.83 0.09
C CYS A 24 -6.52 19.64 -0.85
N ARG A 25 -6.48 19.89 -2.15
CA ARG A 25 -6.32 18.84 -3.16
C ARG A 25 -4.87 18.83 -3.61
N VAL A 26 -4.35 17.62 -3.85
CA VAL A 26 -2.96 17.41 -4.25
C VAL A 26 -2.89 16.70 -5.60
N GLY A 27 -2.25 17.38 -6.56
CA GLY A 27 -1.88 16.82 -7.85
C GLY A 27 -0.48 16.22 -7.78
N VAL A 28 -0.27 15.05 -8.39
CA VAL A 28 1.04 14.38 -8.48
C VAL A 28 1.33 14.14 -9.96
N ASN A 29 2.39 14.73 -10.50
CA ASN A 29 2.72 14.72 -11.94
C ASN A 29 1.51 15.13 -12.81
N GLY A 30 0.75 16.14 -12.39
CA GLY A 30 -0.46 16.60 -13.08
C GLY A 30 -1.71 15.72 -12.88
N ASN A 31 -1.60 14.54 -12.25
CA ASN A 31 -2.74 13.68 -11.95
C ASN A 31 -3.44 14.11 -10.66
N TRP A 32 -4.76 14.28 -10.73
CA TRP A 32 -5.61 14.65 -9.58
C TRP A 32 -6.57 13.50 -9.27
N ASP A 33 -6.59 13.01 -8.02
CA ASP A 33 -7.47 11.90 -7.58
C ASP A 33 -8.84 12.38 -7.06
N GLY A 34 -9.07 13.70 -7.01
CA GLY A 34 -10.27 14.30 -6.46
C GLY A 34 -10.37 14.22 -4.92
N THR A 35 -9.43 13.53 -4.26
CA THR A 35 -9.39 13.38 -2.81
C THR A 35 -9.04 14.71 -2.16
N VAL A 36 -9.62 14.92 -0.99
CA VAL A 36 -9.51 16.17 -0.24
C VAL A 36 -8.82 15.90 1.09
N TYR A 37 -7.70 16.57 1.31
CA TYR A 37 -6.80 16.38 2.45
C TYR A 37 -6.82 17.61 3.37
N SER A 38 -6.46 17.42 4.63
CA SER A 38 -6.08 18.55 5.47
C SER A 38 -4.70 19.08 5.02
N LEU A 39 -4.39 20.35 5.29
CA LEU A 39 -3.07 20.91 4.97
C LEU A 39 -1.93 20.18 5.71
N GLY A 40 -2.19 19.77 6.96
CA GLY A 40 -1.23 19.02 7.76
C GLY A 40 -0.98 17.63 7.18
N ASP A 41 -2.02 16.94 6.71
CA ASP A 41 -1.87 15.61 6.09
C ASP A 41 -1.14 15.66 4.76
N ALA A 42 -1.44 16.66 3.92
CA ALA A 42 -0.71 16.89 2.66
C ALA A 42 0.79 17.05 2.91
N ARG A 43 1.16 17.97 3.81
CA ARG A 43 2.57 18.22 4.15
C ARG A 43 3.27 17.00 4.77
N ARG A 44 2.59 16.29 5.68
CA ARG A 44 3.13 15.06 6.28
C ARG A 44 3.37 13.98 5.23
N ALA A 45 2.45 13.83 4.29
CA ALA A 45 2.55 12.85 3.23
C ALA A 45 3.76 13.10 2.31
N GLU A 46 3.96 14.35 1.90
CA GLU A 46 5.11 14.75 1.06
C GLU A 46 6.44 14.49 1.76
N LEU A 47 6.57 14.88 3.02
CA LEU A 47 7.78 14.65 3.82
C LEU A 47 8.04 13.15 4.02
N ALA A 48 7.01 12.38 4.34
CA ALA A 48 7.12 10.94 4.52
C ALA A 48 7.51 10.23 3.22
N ALA A 49 6.92 10.62 2.08
CA ALA A 49 7.26 10.05 0.79
C ALA A 49 8.69 10.40 0.37
N ALA A 50 9.14 11.65 0.60
CA ALA A 50 10.50 12.06 0.32
C ALA A 50 11.52 11.29 1.16
N ALA A 51 11.29 11.18 2.47
CA ALA A 51 12.16 10.41 3.36
C ALA A 51 12.23 8.92 2.96
N ALA A 52 11.08 8.30 2.67
CA ALA A 52 11.03 6.92 2.22
C ALA A 52 11.75 6.71 0.88
N ALA A 53 11.60 7.64 -0.06
CA ALA A 53 12.27 7.58 -1.35
C ALA A 53 13.80 7.67 -1.21
N GLU A 54 14.30 8.54 -0.33
CA GLU A 54 15.73 8.66 -0.03
C GLU A 54 16.30 7.45 0.72
N GLU A 55 15.48 6.73 1.49
CA GLU A 55 15.90 5.46 2.12
C GLU A 55 16.04 4.32 1.10
N ILE A 56 15.12 4.25 0.13
CA ILE A 56 15.09 3.19 -0.89
C ILE A 56 16.20 3.38 -1.94
N LEU A 57 16.41 4.63 -2.37
CA LEU A 57 17.31 4.96 -3.47
C LEU A 57 18.73 5.26 -2.96
N PRO A 58 19.78 4.79 -3.66
CA PRO A 58 21.16 4.98 -3.22
C PRO A 58 21.67 6.42 -3.42
N ARG A 59 20.89 7.25 -4.10
CA ARG A 59 21.17 8.65 -4.41
C ARG A 59 19.93 9.47 -4.10
N ARG A 60 20.08 10.79 -4.01
CA ARG A 60 18.97 11.72 -3.78
C ARG A 60 17.83 11.42 -4.75
N ALA A 61 16.66 11.12 -4.18
CA ALA A 61 15.49 10.76 -4.95
C ALA A 61 15.01 11.95 -5.80
N ARG A 62 14.64 11.69 -7.05
CA ARG A 62 13.95 12.68 -7.87
C ARG A 62 12.47 12.59 -7.54
N MET A 63 11.99 13.52 -6.71
CA MET A 63 10.58 13.57 -6.35
C MET A 63 9.69 13.95 -7.55
N PRO A 64 8.45 13.42 -7.63
CA PRO A 64 7.47 13.86 -8.60
C PRO A 64 7.08 15.33 -8.39
N GLU A 65 6.50 15.93 -9.42
CA GLU A 65 5.97 17.29 -9.32
C GLU A 65 4.67 17.29 -8.51
N ILE A 66 4.59 18.15 -7.50
CA ILE A 66 3.44 18.24 -6.59
C ILE A 66 2.78 19.61 -6.74
N GLU A 67 1.47 19.59 -6.97
CA GLU A 67 0.63 20.80 -7.06
C GLU A 67 -0.42 20.82 -5.95
N HIS A 68 -0.68 21.99 -5.37
CA HIS A 68 -1.67 22.18 -4.32
C HIS A 68 -2.80 23.10 -4.77
N ARG A 69 -4.04 22.71 -4.48
CA ARG A 69 -5.20 23.58 -4.60
C ARG A 69 -5.92 23.66 -3.27
N VAL A 70 -5.90 24.83 -2.65
CA VAL A 70 -6.52 25.08 -1.35
C VAL A 70 -7.88 25.72 -1.57
N SER A 71 -8.90 25.23 -0.87
CA SER A 71 -10.25 25.78 -0.91
C SER A 71 -10.96 25.64 0.44
N LEU A 72 -12.08 26.35 0.59
CA LEU A 72 -12.98 26.19 1.71
C LEU A 72 -14.10 25.21 1.35
N SER A 73 -14.43 24.31 2.25
CA SER A 73 -15.40 23.24 2.04
C SER A 73 -16.27 23.02 3.27
N PHE A 74 -17.57 22.86 3.06
CA PHE A 74 -18.48 22.40 4.12
C PHE A 74 -18.29 20.93 4.49
N ARG A 75 -17.61 20.16 3.63
CA ARG A 75 -17.23 18.78 3.91
C ARG A 75 -15.84 18.74 4.55
N PRO A 76 -15.65 17.95 5.62
CA PRO A 76 -14.33 17.73 6.20
C PRO A 76 -13.40 17.02 5.20
N PRO A 77 -12.08 17.15 5.36
CA PRO A 77 -11.13 16.35 4.60
C PRO A 77 -11.34 14.86 4.90
N CYS A 78 -11.20 14.01 3.88
CA CYS A 78 -11.39 12.57 3.97
C CYS A 78 -10.12 11.76 3.63
N GLY A 79 -9.15 12.40 2.97
CA GLY A 79 -7.88 11.78 2.61
C GLY A 79 -6.94 11.69 3.81
N SER A 80 -6.16 10.61 3.86
CA SER A 80 -5.14 10.39 4.90
C SER A 80 -3.73 10.66 4.37
N SER A 81 -2.82 11.03 5.27
CA SER A 81 -1.41 11.21 4.91
C SER A 81 -0.78 9.93 4.35
N ARG A 82 -1.14 8.76 4.88
CA ARG A 82 -0.65 7.44 4.44
C ARG A 82 -1.02 7.14 3.00
N GLN A 83 -2.27 7.43 2.62
CA GLN A 83 -2.75 7.21 1.25
C GLN A 83 -2.00 8.11 0.26
N LEU A 84 -1.86 9.39 0.60
CA LEU A 84 -1.15 10.35 -0.25
C LEU A 84 0.34 10.05 -0.33
N SER A 85 1.00 9.65 0.76
CA SER A 85 2.42 9.32 0.74
C SER A 85 2.70 8.09 -0.14
N ALA A 86 1.86 7.05 -0.06
CA ALA A 86 1.96 5.88 -0.92
C ALA A 86 1.78 6.24 -2.40
N ARG A 87 0.83 7.13 -2.70
CA ARG A 87 0.59 7.64 -4.06
C ARG A 87 1.78 8.45 -4.59
N ILE A 88 2.33 9.37 -3.80
CA ILE A 88 3.53 10.13 -4.17
C ILE A 88 4.70 9.17 -4.41
N LEU A 89 4.92 8.21 -3.51
CA LEU A 89 6.04 7.28 -3.58
C LEU A 89 5.94 6.34 -4.79
N ALA A 90 4.73 5.95 -5.20
CA ALA A 90 4.52 5.15 -6.41
C ALA A 90 4.93 5.87 -7.71
N GLU A 91 4.93 7.20 -7.70
CA GLU A 91 5.30 8.05 -8.85
C GLU A 91 6.79 8.43 -8.84
N VAL A 92 7.55 8.01 -7.82
CA VAL A 92 9.00 8.29 -7.74
C VAL A 92 9.76 7.38 -8.72
N PRO A 93 10.54 7.93 -9.66
CA PRO A 93 11.35 7.13 -10.57
C PRO A 93 12.36 6.24 -9.84
N GLY A 94 12.41 4.96 -10.20
CA GLY A 94 13.31 3.98 -9.60
C GLY A 94 12.79 3.35 -8.30
N VAL A 95 11.61 3.77 -7.84
CA VAL A 95 10.85 3.09 -6.79
C VAL A 95 9.77 2.25 -7.45
N SER A 96 9.50 1.07 -6.90
CA SER A 96 8.42 0.20 -7.38
C SER A 96 7.68 -0.44 -6.21
N PRO A 97 6.36 -0.62 -6.33
CA PRO A 97 5.60 -1.43 -5.39
C PRO A 97 6.05 -2.89 -5.55
N LEU A 98 6.39 -3.52 -4.43
CA LEU A 98 6.84 -4.90 -4.34
C LEU A 98 6.11 -5.59 -3.19
N TYR A 99 6.28 -6.90 -3.09
CA TYR A 99 5.78 -7.70 -1.98
C TYR A 99 6.95 -8.38 -1.29
N ALA A 100 7.15 -8.09 -0.01
CA ALA A 100 8.08 -8.81 0.84
C ALA A 100 7.48 -10.17 1.18
N VAL A 101 8.23 -11.23 0.90
CA VAL A 101 7.81 -12.62 1.14
C VAL A 101 8.39 -13.07 2.46
N ARG A 102 7.49 -13.41 3.39
CA ARG A 102 7.83 -13.93 4.71
C ARG A 102 7.20 -15.30 4.90
N ALA A 103 7.98 -16.25 5.38
CA ALA A 103 7.50 -17.57 5.78
C ALA A 103 8.39 -18.08 6.91
N ALA A 104 7.87 -18.95 7.79
CA ALA A 104 8.66 -19.48 8.90
C ALA A 104 9.29 -18.42 9.82
N GLY A 105 8.68 -17.24 9.94
CA GLY A 105 9.27 -16.10 10.65
C GLY A 105 10.53 -15.50 9.99
N ARG A 106 10.88 -15.92 8.76
CA ARG A 106 12.05 -15.47 8.00
C ARG A 106 11.64 -14.66 6.77
N SER A 107 12.48 -13.70 6.39
CA SER A 107 12.32 -12.91 5.16
C SER A 107 13.11 -13.55 4.03
N PHE A 108 12.45 -13.84 2.90
CA PHE A 108 13.07 -14.46 1.72
C PHE A 108 13.45 -13.44 0.64
N GLY A 109 12.98 -12.19 0.77
CA GLY A 109 13.24 -11.11 -0.17
C GLY A 109 11.94 -10.52 -0.70
N VAL A 110 12.01 -9.97 -1.91
CA VAL A 110 10.90 -9.22 -2.52
C VAL A 110 10.55 -9.75 -3.91
N VAL A 111 9.27 -9.74 -4.25
CA VAL A 111 8.73 -10.10 -5.56
C VAL A 111 7.89 -8.96 -6.12
N ALA A 112 7.87 -8.79 -7.44
CA ALA A 112 7.05 -7.75 -8.09
C ALA A 112 5.59 -8.18 -8.29
N ASP A 113 5.37 -9.48 -8.53
CA ASP A 113 4.08 -10.02 -8.95
C ASP A 113 3.60 -11.07 -7.94
N ARG A 114 2.58 -10.70 -7.17
CA ARG A 114 1.98 -11.55 -6.14
C ARG A 114 1.33 -12.80 -6.76
N ASP A 115 0.49 -12.59 -7.76
CA ASP A 115 -0.36 -13.65 -8.32
C ASP A 115 0.49 -14.72 -8.99
N LYS A 116 1.53 -14.31 -9.71
CA LYS A 116 2.49 -15.27 -10.29
C LYS A 116 3.25 -16.04 -9.22
N LEU A 117 3.61 -15.44 -8.09
CA LEU A 117 4.28 -16.18 -7.03
C LEU A 117 3.34 -17.22 -6.41
N GLU A 118 2.09 -16.86 -6.14
CA GLU A 118 1.08 -17.79 -5.63
C GLU A 118 0.84 -18.96 -6.60
N GLU A 119 0.77 -18.68 -7.91
CA GLU A 119 0.66 -19.71 -8.95
C GLU A 119 1.86 -20.66 -8.94
N ARG A 120 3.09 -20.12 -8.85
CA ARG A 120 4.32 -20.93 -8.82
C ARG A 120 4.44 -21.77 -7.56
N LEU A 121 4.08 -21.22 -6.41
CA LEU A 121 4.03 -21.95 -5.14
C LEU A 121 3.04 -23.10 -5.18
N ARG A 122 1.86 -22.88 -5.79
CA ARG A 122 0.85 -23.91 -5.98
C ARG A 122 1.33 -25.00 -6.96
N ALA A 123 1.96 -24.60 -8.06
CA ALA A 123 2.54 -25.56 -9.01
C ALA A 123 3.62 -26.43 -8.36
N ALA A 124 4.47 -25.85 -7.49
CA ALA A 124 5.49 -26.59 -6.75
C ALA A 124 4.87 -27.65 -5.81
N LEU A 125 3.76 -27.33 -5.13
CA LEU A 125 3.04 -28.30 -4.29
C LEU A 125 2.47 -29.46 -5.10
N TYR A 126 1.88 -29.19 -6.27
CA TYR A 126 1.31 -30.25 -7.11
C TYR A 126 2.37 -31.21 -7.65
N VAL A 127 3.56 -30.71 -7.98
CA VAL A 127 4.66 -31.55 -8.47
C VAL A 127 5.18 -32.49 -7.37
N SER A 128 5.21 -32.06 -6.12
CA SER A 128 5.65 -32.87 -4.98
C SER A 128 4.55 -33.73 -4.37
N MET A 129 3.31 -33.64 -4.88
CA MET A 129 2.14 -34.28 -4.30
C MET A 129 2.16 -35.81 -4.47
N PRO A 130 2.11 -36.59 -3.38
CA PRO A 130 1.98 -38.05 -3.46
C PRO A 130 0.65 -38.45 -4.11
N ARG A 131 0.63 -39.57 -4.86
CA ARG A 131 -0.59 -40.07 -5.54
C ARG A 131 -1.79 -40.34 -4.60
N LYS A 132 -1.54 -40.52 -3.31
CA LYS A 132 -2.56 -40.78 -2.28
C LYS A 132 -3.09 -39.50 -1.63
N ALA A 133 -2.44 -38.36 -1.86
CA ALA A 133 -2.90 -37.08 -1.35
C ALA A 133 -4.04 -36.54 -2.24
N VAL A 134 -4.96 -35.81 -1.62
CA VAL A 134 -6.05 -35.09 -2.27
C VAL A 134 -5.87 -33.57 -2.13
N ARG A 135 -5.19 -33.11 -1.08
CA ARG A 135 -4.89 -31.69 -0.84
C ARG A 135 -3.44 -31.51 -0.40
N ALA A 136 -2.83 -30.39 -0.78
CA ALA A 136 -1.48 -30.02 -0.40
C ALA A 136 -1.46 -28.54 0.02
N GLU A 137 -0.85 -28.24 1.16
CA GLU A 137 -0.73 -26.88 1.69
C GLU A 137 0.65 -26.71 2.35
N TYR A 138 1.11 -25.47 2.50
CA TYR A 138 2.31 -25.20 3.30
C TYR A 138 1.94 -25.15 4.79
N ASP A 139 2.74 -25.77 5.68
CA ASP A 139 2.46 -25.85 7.12
C ASP A 139 2.49 -24.47 7.80
N GLU A 140 3.37 -23.59 7.31
CA GLU A 140 3.49 -22.22 7.79
C GLU A 140 2.96 -21.24 6.74
N GLY A 141 2.08 -20.34 7.18
CA GLY A 141 1.46 -19.34 6.33
C GLY A 141 2.52 -18.47 5.65
N ILE A 142 2.56 -18.50 4.32
CA ILE A 142 3.38 -17.59 3.53
C ILE A 142 2.68 -16.24 3.51
N GLU A 143 3.31 -15.25 4.13
CA GLU A 143 2.81 -13.88 4.19
C GLU A 143 3.45 -13.00 3.10
N LEU A 144 2.59 -12.25 2.41
CA LEU A 144 2.96 -11.30 1.37
C LEU A 144 2.62 -9.89 1.87
N VAL A 145 3.65 -9.12 2.23
CA VAL A 145 3.49 -7.77 2.78
C VAL A 145 3.79 -6.75 1.68
N PRO A 146 2.87 -5.82 1.37
CA PRO A 146 3.15 -4.77 0.39
C PRO A 146 4.23 -3.83 0.93
N VAL A 147 5.27 -3.62 0.13
CA VAL A 147 6.42 -2.76 0.45
C VAL A 147 6.80 -1.95 -0.79
N TYR A 148 7.57 -0.89 -0.58
CA TYR A 148 8.23 -0.19 -1.68
C TYR A 148 9.70 -0.54 -1.68
N GLY A 149 10.25 -0.80 -2.86
CA GLY A 149 11.66 -1.10 -3.01
C GLY A 149 12.22 -0.53 -4.30
N ARG A 150 13.49 -0.81 -4.53
CA ARG A 150 14.20 -0.33 -5.72
C ARG A 150 13.69 -1.08 -6.94
N SER A 151 13.44 -0.37 -8.02
CA SER A 151 13.15 -0.99 -9.31
C SER A 151 14.27 -1.95 -9.71
N GLY A 152 13.90 -3.18 -10.06
CA GLY A 152 14.86 -4.24 -10.44
C GLY A 152 15.47 -5.02 -9.27
N SER A 153 15.12 -4.74 -8.00
CA SER A 153 15.56 -5.58 -6.86
C SER A 153 14.66 -6.81 -6.63
N ALA A 154 13.63 -7.00 -7.46
CA ALA A 154 12.70 -8.11 -7.33
C ALA A 154 13.35 -9.43 -7.79
N ILE A 155 13.22 -10.45 -6.97
CA ILE A 155 13.58 -11.83 -7.32
C ILE A 155 12.50 -12.39 -8.24
N SER A 156 12.87 -13.25 -9.18
CA SER A 156 11.88 -13.88 -10.06
C SER A 156 10.91 -14.74 -9.24
N PRO A 157 9.60 -14.76 -9.57
CA PRO A 157 8.62 -15.57 -8.84
C PRO A 157 8.99 -17.06 -8.77
N SER A 158 9.64 -17.59 -9.81
CA SER A 158 10.09 -18.99 -9.86
C SER A 158 11.24 -19.29 -8.90
N GLU A 159 12.23 -18.41 -8.80
CA GLU A 159 13.33 -18.56 -7.85
C GLU A 159 12.85 -18.39 -6.41
N MET A 160 11.97 -17.40 -6.18
CA MET A 160 11.36 -17.17 -4.87
C MET A 160 10.53 -18.39 -4.44
N ALA A 161 9.69 -18.93 -5.31
CA ALA A 161 8.90 -20.13 -5.02
C ALA A 161 9.79 -21.33 -4.65
N ARG A 162 10.92 -21.51 -5.34
CA ARG A 162 11.90 -22.56 -5.04
C ARG A 162 12.59 -22.36 -3.69
N ALA A 163 12.97 -21.12 -3.38
CA ALA A 163 13.62 -20.78 -2.11
C ALA A 163 12.67 -21.01 -0.92
N VAL A 164 11.41 -20.61 -1.07
CA VAL A 164 10.37 -20.78 -0.04
C VAL A 164 10.01 -22.25 0.11
N SER A 165 9.75 -22.97 -0.98
CA SER A 165 9.37 -24.39 -0.92
C SER A 165 10.48 -25.32 -0.42
N GLY A 166 11.75 -24.89 -0.50
CA GLY A 166 12.87 -25.61 0.08
C GLY A 166 13.01 -25.47 1.60
N VAL A 167 12.35 -24.48 2.21
CA VAL A 167 12.44 -24.19 3.65
C VAL A 167 11.12 -24.46 4.36
N VAL A 168 10.00 -24.12 3.72
CA VAL A 168 8.66 -24.29 4.29
C VAL A 168 8.16 -25.70 3.97
N PRO A 169 7.89 -26.54 4.98
CA PRO A 169 7.40 -27.89 4.74
C PRO A 169 6.00 -27.85 4.13
N ALA A 170 5.79 -28.71 3.12
CA ALA A 170 4.48 -28.98 2.56
C ALA A 170 3.81 -30.10 3.34
N VAL A 171 2.55 -29.89 3.71
CA VAL A 171 1.67 -30.87 4.35
C VAL A 171 0.75 -31.45 3.29
N PHE A 172 0.72 -32.78 3.19
CA PHE A 172 -0.17 -33.49 2.27
C PHE A 172 -1.28 -34.19 3.03
N LEU A 173 -2.52 -34.00 2.59
CA LEU A 173 -3.73 -34.54 3.22
C LEU A 173 -4.39 -35.57 2.31
N ASP A 174 -4.86 -36.69 2.88
CA ASP A 174 -5.68 -37.68 2.18
C ASP A 174 -7.16 -37.25 2.06
N ALA A 175 -8.01 -38.11 1.49
CA ALA A 175 -9.44 -37.85 1.30
C ALA A 175 -10.18 -37.71 2.65
N GLU A 176 -9.65 -38.31 3.71
CA GLU A 176 -10.14 -38.29 5.07
C GLU A 176 -9.57 -37.10 5.89
N GLY A 177 -8.68 -36.30 5.31
CA GLY A 177 -8.08 -35.12 5.94
C GLY A 177 -6.91 -35.44 6.89
N LYS A 178 -6.34 -36.64 6.83
CA LYS A 178 -5.18 -37.07 7.62
C LYS A 178 -3.88 -36.71 6.91
N ARG A 179 -2.91 -36.22 7.69
CA ARG A 179 -1.56 -35.90 7.19
C ARG A 179 -0.82 -37.18 6.78
N ILE A 180 -0.36 -37.23 5.53
CA ILE A 180 0.34 -38.37 4.95
C ILE A 180 1.87 -38.20 5.07
N ALA A 181 2.32 -36.94 5.06
CA ALA A 181 3.70 -36.51 5.29
C ALA A 181 3.68 -35.04 5.73
#